data_AF-A0A7L0CEP0-F1
#
_entry.id   AF-A0A7L0CEP0-F1
#
_cell.length_a   1.000
_cell.length_b   1.000
_cell.length_c   1.000
_cell.angle_alpha   90.00
_cell.angle_beta   90.00
_cell.angle_gamma   90.00
#
_symmetry.space_group_name_H-M   'P 1'
#
loop_
_entity.id
_entity.type
_entity.pdbx_description
1 polymer ?
#
loop_
_entity_poly.entity_id
_entity_poly.type
_entity_poly.pdbx_seq_one_letter_code
_entity_poly.pdbx_strand_id
1 'polypeptide(L)'
;GLRVLEALAASGLRSIRFAKEVPGLRAVVANDFSARAVELMNRNVAFNGVGDLVAPRMADARMLMYQCKADRELFDVIDLDPYGSPAPFLDAAVQAVSEGGLLCVTCTDMGVMAGNSAETCYSKYGAMSLKGKFCHEMALRIILHSLDSRANCYQRFIVPLLSISADFYIRVFVRVFTGQAKVKASASKQALVYHCVGCGTHHLQRLGKVTSHGTGYGRALWWRGGPCDSGELLTPRLSSSSFKYGAATGPPVGPTCEFCQQRHQLGGPMWAEPLHDPAFVERVLAALQSSPGRFQTEERMQGMLSVVTEELGDVPLYYTLDSLSSTIHCNTPSLLQFRSALLHAGYRVSLSHACKNAVKTDAPPAVLWDIMRCWAKIHPVKRERLAETSPASRILSVEPTLQASFTLRDDANPSSRKRGLKRFPENPEAFWGPKARAKAG
;
A
#
# COMPACT_ATOMS: atom_id res chain seq x y z
N GLY A 1 -5.20 28.18 -12.17
CA GLY A 1 -5.86 27.02 -11.53
C GLY A 1 -5.25 25.72 -12.02
N LEU A 2 -5.58 24.61 -11.35
CA LEU A 2 -5.05 23.27 -11.65
C LEU A 2 -5.65 22.69 -12.92
N ARG A 3 -4.86 21.98 -13.73
CA ARG A 3 -5.33 21.21 -14.89
C ARG A 3 -5.33 19.72 -14.57
N VAL A 4 -6.51 19.11 -14.67
CA VAL A 4 -6.74 17.70 -14.29
C VAL A 4 -7.00 16.86 -15.54
N LEU A 5 -6.48 15.64 -15.56
CA LEU A 5 -6.84 14.60 -16.52
C LEU A 5 -7.55 13.46 -15.80
N GLU A 6 -8.78 13.16 -16.20
CA GLU A 6 -9.38 11.84 -15.99
C GLU A 6 -9.17 11.02 -17.26
N ALA A 7 -8.22 10.09 -17.21
CA ALA A 7 -7.73 9.43 -18.41
C ALA A 7 -8.71 8.40 -19.00
N LEU A 8 -9.56 7.80 -18.16
CA LEU A 8 -10.57 6.80 -18.51
C LEU A 8 -11.91 7.18 -17.86
N ALA A 9 -12.58 8.16 -18.45
CA ALA A 9 -13.68 8.87 -17.81
C ALA A 9 -15.06 8.21 -17.94
N ALA A 10 -15.24 7.27 -18.87
CA ALA A 10 -16.52 6.61 -19.13
C ALA A 10 -17.69 7.62 -19.24
N SER A 11 -18.55 7.71 -18.23
CA SER A 11 -19.68 8.64 -18.20
C SER A 11 -19.32 10.09 -17.86
N GLY A 12 -18.07 10.36 -17.46
CA GLY A 12 -17.59 11.66 -16.98
C GLY A 12 -17.91 11.96 -15.52
N LEU A 13 -18.45 10.99 -14.76
CA LEU A 13 -18.93 11.22 -13.40
C LEU A 13 -17.87 11.87 -12.49
N ARG A 14 -16.63 11.36 -12.50
CA ARG A 14 -15.57 11.91 -11.65
C ARG A 14 -15.13 13.29 -12.11
N SER A 15 -14.99 13.52 -13.40
CA SER A 15 -14.70 14.86 -13.96
C SER A 15 -15.75 15.90 -13.60
N ILE A 16 -17.04 15.53 -13.65
CA ILE A 16 -18.14 16.39 -13.22
C ILE A 16 -18.04 16.69 -11.72
N ARG A 17 -17.74 15.68 -10.89
CA ARG A 17 -17.51 15.88 -9.46
C ARG A 17 -16.29 16.75 -9.18
N PHE A 18 -15.20 16.61 -9.93
CA PHE A 18 -14.05 17.51 -9.81
C PHE A 18 -14.47 18.96 -10.06
N ALA A 19 -15.20 19.24 -11.15
CA ALA A 19 -15.67 20.58 -11.46
C ALA A 19 -16.63 21.16 -10.39
N LYS A 20 -17.49 20.33 -9.80
CA LYS A 20 -18.45 20.77 -8.77
C LYS A 20 -17.87 20.89 -7.37
N GLU A 21 -16.90 20.04 -7.03
CA GLU A 21 -16.48 19.81 -5.65
C GLU A 21 -15.05 20.25 -5.38
N VAL A 22 -14.23 20.57 -6.38
CA VAL A 22 -12.84 20.99 -6.18
C VAL A 22 -12.67 22.46 -6.59
N PRO A 23 -12.39 23.37 -5.64
CA PRO A 23 -12.16 24.77 -5.96
C PRO A 23 -10.81 24.99 -6.66
N GLY A 24 -10.69 26.07 -7.43
CA GLY A 24 -9.42 26.50 -8.02
C GLY A 24 -8.95 25.69 -9.24
N LEU A 25 -9.82 24.86 -9.82
CA LEU A 25 -9.56 24.20 -11.09
C LEU A 25 -9.54 25.21 -12.24
N ARG A 26 -8.61 25.02 -13.18
CA ARG A 26 -8.57 25.72 -14.47
C ARG A 26 -9.32 24.95 -15.54
N ALA A 27 -9.12 23.63 -15.59
CA ALA A 27 -9.75 22.76 -16.58
C ALA A 27 -9.66 21.29 -16.14
N VAL A 28 -10.64 20.50 -16.57
CA VAL A 28 -10.68 19.04 -16.44
C VAL A 28 -10.81 18.43 -17.83
N VAL A 29 -9.81 17.68 -18.26
CA VAL A 29 -9.88 16.88 -19.48
C VAL A 29 -10.45 15.52 -19.11
N ALA A 30 -11.66 15.23 -19.61
CA ALA A 30 -12.35 13.97 -19.41
C ALA A 30 -12.17 13.13 -20.68
N ASN A 31 -11.32 12.10 -20.63
CA ASN A 31 -10.96 11.32 -21.81
C ASN A 31 -11.55 9.91 -21.79
N ASP A 32 -12.06 9.43 -22.92
CA ASP A 32 -12.36 8.01 -23.11
C ASP A 32 -12.04 7.57 -24.55
N PHE A 33 -11.72 6.29 -24.74
CA PHE A 33 -11.48 5.73 -26.08
C PHE A 33 -12.80 5.44 -26.82
N SER A 34 -13.89 5.18 -26.10
CA SER A 34 -15.18 4.82 -26.69
C SER A 34 -15.97 6.05 -27.12
N ALA A 35 -16.31 6.13 -28.41
CA ALA A 35 -17.18 7.17 -28.95
C ALA A 35 -18.53 7.27 -28.18
N ARG A 36 -19.11 6.11 -27.81
CA ARG A 36 -20.35 6.04 -27.02
C ARG A 36 -20.18 6.61 -25.61
N ALA A 37 -19.05 6.33 -24.97
CA ALA A 37 -18.75 6.90 -23.66
C ALA A 37 -18.62 8.42 -23.74
N VAL A 38 -17.91 8.93 -24.77
CA VAL A 38 -17.75 10.37 -25.00
C VAL A 38 -19.08 11.06 -25.31
N GLU A 39 -19.98 10.44 -26.08
CA GLU A 39 -21.34 10.97 -26.30
C GLU A 39 -22.12 11.10 -24.99
N LEU A 40 -22.13 10.05 -24.17
CA LEU A 40 -22.77 10.07 -22.86
C LEU A 40 -22.15 11.12 -21.93
N MET A 41 -20.82 11.24 -21.95
CA MET A 41 -20.05 12.22 -21.19
C MET A 41 -20.44 13.65 -21.58
N ASN A 42 -20.54 13.96 -22.88
CA ASN A 42 -21.00 15.27 -23.34
C ASN A 42 -22.39 15.61 -22.81
N ARG A 43 -23.34 14.65 -22.87
CA ARG A 43 -24.68 14.83 -22.31
C ARG A 43 -24.65 15.09 -20.80
N ASN A 44 -23.83 14.35 -20.05
CA ASN A 44 -23.72 14.51 -18.61
C ASN A 44 -23.05 15.85 -18.23
N VAL A 45 -22.03 16.28 -18.97
CA VAL A 45 -21.38 17.59 -18.78
C VAL A 45 -22.38 18.72 -19.01
N ALA A 46 -23.16 18.66 -20.09
CA ALA A 46 -24.20 19.63 -20.39
C ALA A 46 -25.32 19.63 -19.32
N PHE A 47 -25.81 18.44 -18.95
CA PHE A 47 -26.83 18.27 -17.91
C PHE A 47 -26.41 18.87 -16.56
N ASN A 48 -25.11 18.81 -16.24
CA ASN A 48 -24.57 19.34 -14.99
C ASN A 48 -24.11 20.80 -15.07
N GLY A 49 -24.14 21.43 -16.26
CA GLY A 49 -23.75 22.82 -16.46
C GLY A 49 -22.27 23.11 -16.20
N VAL A 50 -21.37 22.15 -16.49
CA VAL A 50 -19.92 22.25 -16.17
C VAL A 50 -19.03 22.27 -17.42
N GLY A 51 -19.58 22.62 -18.58
CA GLY A 51 -18.86 22.60 -19.87
C GLY A 51 -17.79 23.69 -20.02
N ASP A 52 -17.81 24.70 -19.16
CA ASP A 52 -16.78 25.73 -19.03
C ASP A 52 -15.48 25.20 -18.40
N LEU A 53 -15.58 24.18 -17.55
CA LEU A 53 -14.44 23.55 -16.88
C LEU A 53 -14.10 22.16 -17.43
N VAL A 54 -15.10 21.37 -17.82
CA VAL A 54 -14.92 19.98 -18.25
C VAL A 54 -14.95 19.88 -19.76
N ALA A 55 -13.84 19.41 -20.34
CA ALA A 55 -13.67 19.19 -21.77
C ALA A 55 -13.63 17.69 -22.08
N PRO A 56 -14.72 17.10 -22.63
CA PRO A 56 -14.73 15.74 -23.15
C PRO A 56 -13.74 15.56 -24.31
N ARG A 57 -13.03 14.42 -24.34
CA ARG A 57 -12.09 14.05 -25.41
C ARG A 57 -12.24 12.58 -25.77
N MET A 58 -12.16 12.30 -27.08
CA MET A 58 -12.08 10.94 -27.60
C MET A 58 -10.65 10.65 -28.05
N ALA A 59 -9.88 9.95 -27.23
CA ALA A 59 -8.51 9.57 -27.57
C ALA A 59 -8.05 8.33 -26.79
N ASP A 60 -7.01 7.66 -27.32
CA ASP A 60 -6.21 6.73 -26.52
C ASP A 60 -5.51 7.53 -25.41
N ALA A 61 -5.74 7.13 -24.16
CA ALA A 61 -5.22 7.82 -22.99
C ALA A 61 -3.69 7.96 -22.99
N ARG A 62 -2.96 6.96 -23.51
CA ARG A 62 -1.49 6.99 -23.58
C ARG A 62 -1.04 8.03 -24.59
N MET A 63 -1.65 8.02 -25.77
CA MET A 63 -1.33 8.98 -26.83
C MET A 63 -1.65 10.40 -26.40
N LEU A 64 -2.79 10.62 -25.74
CA LEU A 64 -3.14 11.93 -25.18
C LEU A 64 -2.08 12.42 -24.19
N MET A 65 -1.62 11.56 -23.28
CA MET A 65 -0.57 11.90 -22.31
C MET A 65 0.77 12.19 -22.97
N TYR A 66 1.18 11.39 -23.97
CA TYR A 66 2.41 11.65 -24.72
C TYR A 66 2.35 12.93 -25.55
N GLN A 67 1.21 13.22 -26.17
CA GLN A 67 1.00 14.46 -26.90
C GLN A 67 1.09 15.67 -25.95
N CYS A 68 0.43 15.61 -24.79
CA CYS A 68 0.52 16.65 -23.76
C CYS A 68 1.96 16.88 -23.29
N LYS A 69 2.76 15.82 -23.17
CA LYS A 69 4.20 15.95 -22.88
C LYS A 69 4.94 16.65 -24.03
N ALA A 70 4.71 16.25 -25.27
CA ALA A 70 5.37 16.82 -26.44
C ALA A 70 5.08 18.33 -26.57
N ASP A 71 3.82 18.70 -26.32
CA ASP A 71 3.33 20.09 -26.39
C ASP A 71 3.71 20.92 -25.15
N ARG A 72 4.35 20.30 -24.14
CA ARG A 72 4.68 20.91 -22.84
C ARG A 72 3.46 21.42 -22.06
N GLU A 73 2.28 20.89 -22.37
CA GLU A 73 1.05 21.13 -21.64
C GLU A 73 0.81 19.98 -20.65
N LEU A 74 1.57 19.95 -19.57
CA LEU A 74 1.46 18.90 -18.56
C LEU A 74 0.17 19.01 -17.72
N PHE A 75 -0.17 17.95 -17.02
CA PHE A 75 -1.30 17.91 -16.07
C PHE A 75 -0.81 18.03 -14.63
N ASP A 76 -1.49 18.85 -13.83
CA ASP A 76 -1.20 18.97 -12.40
C ASP A 76 -1.74 17.80 -11.59
N VAL A 77 -2.82 17.19 -12.09
CA VAL A 77 -3.41 15.97 -11.54
C VAL A 77 -3.74 15.01 -12.68
N ILE A 78 -3.32 13.75 -12.56
CA ILE A 78 -3.73 12.66 -13.48
C ILE A 78 -4.41 11.58 -12.66
N ASP A 79 -5.60 11.18 -13.07
CA ASP A 79 -6.35 10.06 -12.51
C ASP A 79 -6.44 8.91 -13.52
N LEU A 80 -5.85 7.77 -13.15
CA LEU A 80 -5.88 6.52 -13.88
C LEU A 80 -6.81 5.53 -13.16
N ASP A 81 -7.94 5.23 -13.78
CA ASP A 81 -8.93 4.29 -13.23
C ASP A 81 -9.44 3.30 -14.27
N PRO A 82 -8.58 2.40 -14.76
CA PRO A 82 -8.97 1.43 -15.77
C PRO A 82 -9.69 0.23 -15.16
N TYR A 83 -10.47 -0.46 -16.00
CA TYR A 83 -10.91 -1.80 -15.69
C TYR A 83 -9.72 -2.76 -15.67
N GLY A 84 -9.40 -3.30 -14.50
CA GLY A 84 -8.30 -4.24 -14.31
C GLY A 84 -6.99 -3.52 -13.97
N SER A 85 -6.06 -3.51 -14.93
CA SER A 85 -4.67 -3.13 -14.70
C SER A 85 -4.33 -1.74 -15.24
N PRO A 86 -3.66 -0.89 -14.44
CA PRO A 86 -3.15 0.40 -14.93
C PRO A 86 -1.81 0.31 -15.66
N ALA A 87 -1.18 -0.86 -15.71
CA ALA A 87 0.17 -1.05 -16.23
C ALA A 87 0.43 -0.40 -17.61
N PRO A 88 -0.48 -0.47 -18.61
CA PRO A 88 -0.26 0.14 -19.92
C PRO A 88 -0.19 1.67 -19.91
N PHE A 89 -0.70 2.33 -18.87
CA PHE A 89 -0.82 3.78 -18.79
C PHE A 89 0.24 4.43 -17.89
N LEU A 90 0.88 3.64 -17.01
CA LEU A 90 1.79 4.16 -15.98
C LEU A 90 2.96 4.95 -16.57
N ASP A 91 3.55 4.46 -17.67
CA ASP A 91 4.73 5.08 -18.29
C ASP A 91 4.41 6.47 -18.86
N ALA A 92 3.31 6.59 -19.58
CA ALA A 92 2.84 7.87 -20.11
C ALA A 92 2.46 8.83 -18.98
N ALA A 93 1.82 8.33 -17.92
CA ALA A 93 1.36 9.17 -16.80
C ALA A 93 2.51 9.77 -15.98
N VAL A 94 3.55 8.99 -15.66
CA VAL A 94 4.72 9.53 -14.92
C VAL A 94 5.49 10.57 -15.73
N GLN A 95 5.28 10.66 -17.04
CA GLN A 95 5.89 11.67 -17.89
C GLN A 95 4.99 12.87 -18.15
N ALA A 96 3.66 12.67 -18.22
CA ALA A 96 2.68 13.72 -18.51
C ALA A 96 2.25 14.53 -17.28
N VAL A 97 2.52 14.05 -16.06
CA VAL A 97 2.28 14.81 -14.83
C VAL A 97 3.33 15.90 -14.64
N SER A 98 2.92 17.09 -14.21
CA SER A 98 3.78 18.25 -13.96
C SER A 98 4.74 18.00 -12.78
N GLU A 99 5.73 18.88 -12.62
CA GLU A 99 6.68 18.79 -11.51
C GLU A 99 5.96 18.95 -10.16
N GLY A 100 6.06 17.93 -9.31
CA GLY A 100 5.31 17.87 -8.06
C GLY A 100 3.81 17.65 -8.24
N GLY A 101 3.32 17.33 -9.43
CA GLY A 101 1.92 17.02 -9.70
C GLY A 101 1.47 15.72 -9.03
N LEU A 102 0.15 15.55 -8.91
CA LEU A 102 -0.50 14.42 -8.25
C LEU A 102 -0.90 13.35 -9.26
N LEU A 103 -0.48 12.11 -9.02
CA LEU A 103 -0.92 10.95 -9.77
C LEU A 103 -1.78 10.04 -8.87
N CYS A 104 -3.01 9.81 -9.29
CA CYS A 104 -3.97 8.92 -8.66
C CYS A 104 -4.09 7.65 -9.51
N VAL A 105 -3.82 6.49 -8.95
CA VAL A 105 -3.87 5.22 -9.70
C VAL A 105 -4.73 4.21 -8.96
N THR A 106 -5.81 3.77 -9.61
CA THR A 106 -6.58 2.60 -9.18
C THR A 106 -6.08 1.34 -9.88
N CYS A 107 -6.09 0.21 -9.16
CA CYS A 107 -5.96 -1.11 -9.75
C CYS A 107 -7.07 -2.02 -9.19
N THR A 108 -7.82 -2.66 -10.09
CA THR A 108 -8.86 -3.64 -9.74
C THR A 108 -8.44 -5.07 -10.06
N ASP A 109 -7.21 -5.28 -10.54
CA ASP A 109 -6.64 -6.58 -10.90
C ASP A 109 -6.09 -7.35 -9.68
N MET A 110 -6.90 -7.40 -8.61
CA MET A 110 -6.48 -8.01 -7.34
C MET A 110 -6.26 -9.51 -7.46
N GLY A 111 -6.90 -10.19 -8.42
CA GLY A 111 -6.59 -11.61 -8.70
C GLY A 111 -5.11 -11.81 -9.04
N VAL A 112 -4.56 -10.98 -9.92
CA VAL A 112 -3.14 -11.01 -10.30
C VAL A 112 -2.26 -10.53 -9.15
N MET A 113 -2.61 -9.39 -8.54
CA MET A 113 -1.76 -8.76 -7.52
C MET A 113 -1.76 -9.49 -6.16
N ALA A 114 -2.79 -10.28 -5.87
CA ALA A 114 -2.88 -11.06 -4.63
C ALA A 114 -2.26 -12.48 -4.74
N GLY A 115 -1.52 -12.76 -5.81
CA GLY A 115 -0.73 -13.98 -5.94
C GLY A 115 -1.37 -15.12 -6.75
N ASN A 116 -2.56 -14.95 -7.35
CA ASN A 116 -3.17 -16.04 -8.13
C ASN A 116 -2.45 -16.32 -9.46
N SER A 117 -1.86 -15.28 -10.05
CA SER A 117 -1.17 -15.32 -11.35
C SER A 117 0.10 -14.48 -11.26
N ALA A 118 1.11 -15.01 -10.57
CA ALA A 118 2.33 -14.26 -10.25
C ALA A 118 3.15 -13.92 -11.51
N GLU A 119 3.14 -14.79 -12.51
CA GLU A 119 3.74 -14.56 -13.83
C GLU A 119 3.06 -13.40 -14.58
N THR A 120 1.74 -13.28 -14.46
CA THR A 120 0.98 -12.15 -14.99
C THR A 120 1.27 -10.85 -14.21
N CYS A 121 1.50 -10.96 -12.90
CA CYS A 121 1.92 -9.83 -12.07
C CYS A 121 3.29 -9.32 -12.52
N TYR A 122 4.23 -10.23 -12.77
CA TYR A 122 5.56 -9.91 -13.24
C TYR A 122 5.53 -9.21 -14.61
N SER A 123 4.76 -9.74 -15.57
CA SER A 123 4.68 -9.15 -16.92
C SER A 123 4.08 -7.73 -16.92
N LYS A 124 3.12 -7.45 -16.04
CA LYS A 124 2.48 -6.13 -15.92
C LYS A 124 3.28 -5.15 -15.08
N TYR A 125 3.84 -5.60 -13.97
CA TYR A 125 4.34 -4.71 -12.92
C TYR A 125 5.83 -4.84 -12.60
N GLY A 126 6.53 -5.83 -13.18
CA GLY A 126 7.94 -6.12 -12.89
C GLY A 126 8.18 -6.79 -11.54
N ALA A 127 7.14 -7.37 -10.93
CA ALA A 127 7.21 -7.97 -9.59
C ALA A 127 6.42 -9.28 -9.48
N MET A 128 6.93 -10.22 -8.70
CA MET A 128 6.25 -11.47 -8.34
C MET A 128 5.34 -11.23 -7.14
N SER A 129 4.02 -11.41 -7.32
CA SER A 129 3.05 -11.44 -6.22
C SER A 129 3.08 -12.78 -5.48
N LEU A 130 2.78 -12.75 -4.18
CA LEU A 130 2.74 -13.94 -3.33
C LEU A 130 1.35 -14.17 -2.75
N LYS A 131 0.95 -15.44 -2.64
CA LYS A 131 -0.28 -15.88 -1.95
C LYS A 131 -0.11 -15.85 -0.43
N GLY A 132 0.19 -14.68 0.13
CA GLY A 132 0.26 -14.46 1.58
C GLY A 132 -1.01 -13.80 2.12
N LYS A 133 -1.22 -13.86 3.44
CA LYS A 133 -2.32 -13.10 4.08
C LYS A 133 -2.15 -11.58 3.94
N PHE A 134 -0.91 -11.12 3.74
CA PHE A 134 -0.52 -9.74 3.48
C PHE A 134 -0.72 -9.28 2.03
N CYS A 135 -1.35 -10.10 1.17
CA CYS A 135 -1.41 -9.89 -0.27
C CYS A 135 -1.97 -8.52 -0.69
N HIS A 136 -2.93 -7.96 0.05
CA HIS A 136 -3.49 -6.64 -0.24
C HIS A 136 -2.47 -5.51 -0.04
N GLU A 137 -1.68 -5.57 1.03
CA GLU A 137 -0.60 -4.61 1.24
C GLU A 137 0.53 -4.83 0.23
N MET A 138 0.90 -6.09 -0.05
CA MET A 138 1.89 -6.39 -1.07
C MET A 138 1.47 -5.82 -2.43
N ALA A 139 0.18 -5.87 -2.78
CA ALA A 139 -0.34 -5.27 -4.00
C ALA A 139 -0.14 -3.75 -4.04
N LEU A 140 -0.42 -3.03 -2.94
CA LEU A 140 -0.11 -1.59 -2.82
C LEU A 140 1.38 -1.32 -3.03
N ARG A 141 2.25 -2.16 -2.46
CA ARG A 141 3.70 -2.03 -2.57
C ARG A 141 4.22 -2.35 -3.98
N ILE A 142 3.60 -3.31 -4.68
CA ILE A 142 3.94 -3.65 -6.07
C ILE A 142 3.59 -2.51 -7.01
N ILE A 143 2.40 -1.89 -6.88
CA ILE A 143 2.06 -0.77 -7.77
C ILE A 143 2.97 0.44 -7.55
N LEU A 144 3.36 0.72 -6.30
CA LEU A 144 4.35 1.76 -5.98
C LEU A 144 5.74 1.43 -6.56
N HIS A 145 6.20 0.18 -6.44
CA HIS A 145 7.42 -0.29 -7.10
C HIS A 145 7.37 -0.05 -8.62
N SER A 146 6.23 -0.38 -9.24
CA SER A 146 6.01 -0.25 -10.68
C SER A 146 6.02 1.20 -11.15
N LEU A 147 5.44 2.11 -10.36
CA LEU A 147 5.45 3.56 -10.60
C LEU A 147 6.85 4.15 -10.44
N ASP A 148 7.53 3.83 -9.34
CA ASP A 148 8.89 4.33 -9.07
C ASP A 148 9.86 3.87 -10.16
N SER A 149 9.83 2.58 -10.53
CA SER A 149 10.72 2.03 -11.55
C SER A 149 10.55 2.71 -12.91
N ARG A 150 9.32 3.03 -13.32
CA ARG A 150 9.04 3.76 -14.56
C ARG A 150 9.45 5.23 -14.47
N ALA A 151 9.17 5.90 -13.35
CA ALA A 151 9.58 7.28 -13.13
C ALA A 151 11.11 7.43 -13.18
N ASN A 152 11.85 6.49 -12.59
CA ASN A 152 13.31 6.52 -12.52
C ASN A 152 13.98 6.52 -13.89
N CYS A 153 13.40 5.87 -14.90
CA CYS A 153 13.87 5.89 -16.29
C CYS A 153 13.97 7.31 -16.86
N TYR A 154 13.20 8.25 -16.31
CA TYR A 154 13.15 9.65 -16.72
C TYR A 154 13.80 10.61 -15.71
N GLN A 155 14.65 10.09 -14.82
CA GLN A 155 15.25 10.86 -13.72
C GLN A 155 14.21 11.46 -12.75
N ARG A 156 13.01 10.88 -12.72
CA ARG A 156 11.92 11.27 -11.82
C ARG A 156 11.77 10.26 -10.70
N PHE A 157 11.19 10.66 -9.59
CA PHE A 157 10.91 9.80 -8.44
C PHE A 157 9.53 10.07 -7.88
N ILE A 158 8.95 9.06 -7.23
CA ILE A 158 7.64 9.19 -6.59
C ILE A 158 7.77 9.49 -5.09
N VAL A 159 6.76 10.17 -4.56
CA VAL A 159 6.51 10.35 -3.12
C VAL A 159 5.09 9.88 -2.83
N PRO A 160 4.90 8.70 -2.21
CA PRO A 160 3.59 8.24 -1.79
C PRO A 160 2.96 9.17 -0.76
N LEU A 161 1.71 9.56 -0.99
CA LEU A 161 0.90 10.37 -0.06
C LEU A 161 -0.09 9.51 0.71
N LEU A 162 -0.78 8.62 0.00
CA LEU A 162 -1.80 7.75 0.55
C LEU A 162 -1.94 6.51 -0.33
N SER A 163 -2.15 5.35 0.28
CA SER A 163 -2.33 4.07 -0.41
C SER A 163 -3.45 3.32 0.28
N ILE A 164 -4.51 2.93 -0.41
CA ILE A 164 -5.72 2.36 0.19
C ILE A 164 -6.03 1.04 -0.48
N SER A 165 -6.23 -0.01 0.32
CA SER A 165 -6.97 -1.20 -0.10
C SER A 165 -8.41 -1.07 0.39
N ALA A 166 -9.37 -1.08 -0.54
CA ALA A 166 -10.78 -0.93 -0.23
C ALA A 166 -11.62 -1.83 -1.14
N ASP A 167 -12.52 -2.59 -0.54
CA ASP A 167 -13.43 -3.53 -1.21
C ASP A 167 -12.67 -4.51 -2.14
N PHE A 168 -12.68 -4.25 -3.44
CA PHE A 168 -12.10 -5.10 -4.49
C PHE A 168 -11.00 -4.41 -5.29
N TYR A 169 -10.52 -3.25 -4.83
CA TYR A 169 -9.49 -2.49 -5.52
C TYR A 169 -8.44 -1.97 -4.55
N ILE A 170 -7.31 -1.59 -5.13
CA ILE A 170 -6.30 -0.77 -4.47
C ILE A 170 -6.20 0.57 -5.17
N ARG A 171 -5.86 1.62 -4.43
CA ARG A 171 -5.66 2.96 -4.97
C ARG A 171 -4.46 3.63 -4.31
N VAL A 172 -3.58 4.20 -5.11
CA VAL A 172 -2.41 4.95 -4.63
C VAL A 172 -2.44 6.39 -5.12
N PHE A 173 -1.99 7.29 -4.27
CA PHE A 173 -1.86 8.71 -4.51
C PHE A 173 -0.39 9.06 -4.32
N VAL A 174 0.28 9.53 -5.37
CA VAL A 174 1.71 9.84 -5.34
C VAL A 174 1.97 11.22 -5.95
N ARG A 175 2.98 11.93 -5.45
CA ARG A 175 3.57 13.07 -6.16
C ARG A 175 4.76 12.62 -6.97
N VAL A 176 4.99 13.25 -8.12
CA VAL A 176 6.11 12.91 -9.01
C VAL A 176 7.01 14.13 -9.18
N PHE A 177 8.30 13.96 -8.88
CA PHE A 177 9.30 15.02 -8.93
C PHE A 177 10.51 14.61 -9.77
N THR A 178 11.30 15.58 -10.22
CA THR A 178 12.55 15.37 -10.94
C THR A 178 13.73 15.43 -9.97
N GLY A 179 14.66 14.47 -10.03
CA GLY A 179 15.84 14.50 -9.16
C GLY A 179 16.74 13.27 -9.26
N GLN A 180 17.83 13.41 -10.03
CA GLN A 180 18.82 12.33 -10.25
C GLN A 180 19.40 11.75 -8.95
N ALA A 181 19.70 12.59 -7.96
CA ALA A 181 20.22 12.14 -6.67
C ALA A 181 19.21 11.26 -5.91
N LYS A 182 17.91 11.60 -5.97
CA LYS A 182 16.84 10.84 -5.34
C LYS A 182 16.58 9.51 -6.05
N VAL A 183 16.74 9.46 -7.37
CA VAL A 183 16.64 8.24 -8.18
C VAL A 183 17.72 7.23 -7.79
N LYS A 184 18.95 7.66 -7.51
CA LYS A 184 20.03 6.76 -7.03
C LYS A 184 19.66 6.01 -5.74
N ALA A 185 18.77 6.57 -4.92
CA ALA A 185 18.27 5.92 -3.71
C ALA A 185 17.18 4.88 -3.98
N SER A 186 16.59 4.83 -5.19
CA SER A 186 15.41 4.00 -5.46
C SER A 186 15.62 2.52 -5.09
N ALA A 187 16.74 1.91 -5.48
CA ALA A 187 17.01 0.50 -5.17
C ALA A 187 16.98 0.21 -3.66
N SER A 188 17.37 1.17 -2.82
CA SER A 188 17.29 1.01 -1.35
C SER A 188 15.85 1.06 -0.81
N LYS A 189 14.91 1.60 -1.58
CA LYS A 189 13.47 1.65 -1.27
C LYS A 189 12.71 0.40 -1.72
N GLN A 190 13.35 -0.48 -2.47
CA GLN A 190 12.76 -1.72 -2.97
C GLN A 190 13.22 -2.92 -2.14
N ALA A 191 12.36 -3.92 -1.97
CA ALA A 191 12.71 -5.17 -1.31
C ALA A 191 12.13 -6.39 -2.03
N LEU A 192 12.87 -7.50 -1.96
CA LEU A 192 12.35 -8.85 -2.16
C LEU A 192 11.75 -9.36 -0.85
N VAL A 193 10.79 -10.28 -0.95
CA VAL A 193 10.14 -10.93 0.19
C VAL A 193 10.43 -12.42 0.15
N TYR A 194 11.07 -12.94 1.20
CA TYR A 194 11.20 -14.37 1.43
C TYR A 194 10.05 -14.81 2.32
N HIS A 195 9.09 -15.55 1.77
CA HIS A 195 7.87 -15.99 2.45
C HIS A 195 7.88 -17.50 2.66
N CYS A 196 7.84 -17.95 3.92
CA CYS A 196 7.77 -19.36 4.25
C CYS A 196 6.39 -19.94 3.87
N VAL A 197 6.38 -20.99 3.03
CA VAL A 197 5.12 -21.63 2.58
C VAL A 197 4.40 -22.45 3.66
N GLY A 198 5.09 -22.76 4.76
CA GLY A 198 4.53 -23.49 5.89
C GLY A 198 3.82 -22.58 6.88
N CYS A 199 4.59 -21.76 7.60
CA CYS A 199 4.09 -20.95 8.71
C CYS A 199 3.78 -19.49 8.35
N GLY A 200 4.03 -19.06 7.11
CA GLY A 200 3.76 -17.70 6.66
C GLY A 200 4.74 -16.62 7.15
N THR A 201 5.74 -16.99 7.96
CA THR A 201 6.86 -16.10 8.33
C THR A 201 7.47 -15.47 7.09
N HIS A 202 7.76 -14.17 7.14
CA HIS A 202 8.36 -13.45 6.03
C HIS A 202 9.54 -12.56 6.45
N HIS A 203 10.53 -12.47 5.58
CA HIS A 203 11.73 -11.64 5.74
C HIS A 203 11.91 -10.76 4.51
N LEU A 204 12.35 -9.52 4.72
CA LEU A 204 12.58 -8.56 3.65
C LEU A 204 14.07 -8.47 3.32
N GLN A 205 14.39 -8.49 2.03
CA GLN A 205 15.72 -8.23 1.52
C GLN A 205 15.69 -6.96 0.66
N ARG A 206 16.25 -5.86 1.16
CA ARG A 206 16.42 -4.64 0.36
C ARG A 206 17.28 -4.93 -0.88
N LEU A 207 17.01 -4.28 -2.01
CA LEU A 207 17.84 -4.41 -3.22
C LEU A 207 19.12 -3.57 -3.14
N GLY A 208 19.02 -2.36 -2.57
CA GLY A 208 20.15 -1.45 -2.37
C GLY A 208 20.41 -1.13 -0.90
N LYS A 209 21.65 -0.75 -0.58
CA LYS A 209 22.06 -0.17 0.71
C LYS A 209 22.53 1.26 0.54
N VAL A 210 22.32 2.08 1.58
CA VAL A 210 22.79 3.47 1.67
C VAL A 210 23.89 3.54 2.71
N THR A 211 25.00 4.21 2.38
CA THR A 211 26.11 4.48 3.30
C THR A 211 26.39 5.98 3.30
N SER A 212 26.53 6.58 4.48
CA SER A 212 26.91 7.99 4.65
C SER A 212 28.39 8.07 5.03
N HIS A 213 29.16 8.93 4.35
CA HIS A 213 30.50 9.30 4.79
C HIS A 213 30.41 10.39 5.86
N GLY A 214 30.72 10.06 7.12
CA GLY A 214 30.77 11.01 8.24
C GLY A 214 30.24 10.41 9.55
N THR A 215 31.12 10.33 10.56
CA THR A 215 30.95 9.74 11.91
C THR A 215 30.93 8.20 11.97
N GLY A 216 31.85 7.66 12.79
CA GLY A 216 32.00 6.24 13.04
C GLY A 216 30.76 5.61 13.68
N TYR A 217 30.67 4.30 13.55
CA TYR A 217 29.52 3.43 13.84
C TYR A 217 28.38 3.51 12.84
N GLY A 218 28.39 2.54 11.91
CA GLY A 218 27.35 2.27 10.93
C GLY A 218 26.01 1.90 11.57
N ARG A 219 25.25 2.92 12.00
CA ARG A 219 23.79 2.82 12.03
C ARG A 219 23.30 3.15 10.62
N ALA A 220 22.64 2.17 9.99
CA ALA A 220 21.81 2.44 8.83
C ALA A 220 20.82 3.56 9.18
N LEU A 221 21.09 4.77 8.69
CA LEU A 221 20.20 5.91 8.83
C LEU A 221 18.99 5.67 7.94
N TRP A 222 18.00 4.98 8.50
CA TRP A 222 16.67 4.90 7.92
C TRP A 222 16.07 6.31 7.91
N TRP A 223 15.61 6.76 6.74
CA TRP A 223 15.01 8.06 6.53
C TRP A 223 13.79 8.23 7.45
N ARG A 224 13.94 8.97 8.56
CA ARG A 224 12.80 9.51 9.31
C ARG A 224 12.32 10.76 8.58
N GLY A 225 11.49 10.57 7.56
CA GLY A 225 10.77 11.67 6.93
C GLY A 225 9.68 12.15 7.88
N GLY A 226 9.93 13.27 8.58
CA GLY A 226 8.90 14.04 9.26
C GLY A 226 8.40 15.20 8.38
N PRO A 227 7.17 15.69 8.57
CA PRO A 227 6.63 16.82 7.83
C PRO A 227 7.08 18.16 8.42
N CYS A 228 7.22 19.19 7.58
CA CYS A 228 7.35 20.59 8.02
C CYS A 228 6.20 21.45 7.46
N ASP A 229 5.72 22.37 8.29
CA ASP A 229 4.54 23.24 8.06
C ASP A 229 4.75 24.40 7.06
N SER A 230 5.89 24.43 6.37
CA SER A 230 6.17 25.35 5.28
C SER A 230 6.37 24.51 4.02
N GLY A 231 5.61 24.76 2.95
CA GLY A 231 5.70 24.06 1.66
C GLY A 231 7.06 24.09 0.94
N GLU A 232 8.13 24.45 1.63
CA GLU A 232 9.51 24.19 1.25
C GLU A 232 9.92 22.82 1.78
N LEU A 233 10.24 21.89 0.87
CA LEU A 233 11.12 20.79 1.21
C LEU A 233 12.40 21.41 1.77
N LEU A 234 12.65 21.25 3.06
CA LEU A 234 14.00 21.35 3.59
C LEU A 234 14.85 20.35 2.79
N THR A 235 15.51 20.83 1.74
CA THR A 235 16.90 20.44 1.59
C THR A 235 17.50 20.78 2.95
N PRO A 236 18.03 19.80 3.70
CA PRO A 236 18.91 20.17 4.79
C PRO A 236 19.89 21.16 4.15
N ARG A 237 20.27 22.24 4.86
CA ARG A 237 21.62 22.78 4.63
C ARG A 237 22.52 21.57 4.87
N LEU A 238 22.82 20.87 3.78
CA LEU A 238 23.56 19.64 3.77
C LEU A 238 24.91 20.06 4.33
N SER A 239 25.14 19.80 5.62
CA SER A 239 26.44 19.28 5.99
C SER A 239 26.74 18.22 4.93
N SER A 240 27.81 18.40 4.20
CA SER A 240 28.18 17.73 2.95
C SER A 240 28.39 16.21 3.12
N SER A 241 27.38 15.48 3.59
CA SER A 241 27.38 14.03 3.70
C SER A 241 27.01 13.46 2.35
N SER A 242 28.03 13.13 1.57
CA SER A 242 27.87 12.37 0.34
C SER A 242 27.32 10.98 0.67
N PHE A 243 26.12 10.66 0.15
CA PHE A 243 25.54 9.33 0.24
C PHE A 243 26.06 8.43 -0.89
N LYS A 244 26.55 7.25 -0.52
CA LYS A 244 26.94 6.21 -1.47
C LYS A 244 25.90 5.09 -1.46
N TYR A 245 25.41 4.76 -2.66
CA TYR A 245 24.45 3.70 -2.91
C TYR A 245 25.17 2.49 -3.50
N GLY A 246 24.77 1.28 -3.09
CA GLY A 246 25.33 0.04 -3.61
C GLY A 246 24.37 -1.12 -3.46
N ALA A 247 24.74 -2.27 -4.02
CA ALA A 247 23.97 -3.51 -3.85
C ALA A 247 23.91 -3.93 -2.38
N ALA A 248 22.75 -4.42 -1.96
CA ALA A 248 22.59 -5.04 -0.65
C ALA A 248 23.22 -6.44 -0.61
N THR A 249 23.52 -6.93 0.59
CA THR A 249 24.01 -8.29 0.83
C THR A 249 22.86 -9.15 1.36
N GLY A 250 22.79 -10.41 0.95
CA GLY A 250 21.74 -11.36 1.30
C GLY A 250 22.12 -12.81 0.92
N PRO A 251 21.20 -13.78 1.07
CA PRO A 251 19.83 -13.64 1.59
C PRO A 251 19.76 -13.44 3.11
N PRO A 252 18.64 -12.97 3.66
CA PRO A 252 18.44 -12.80 5.11
C PRO A 252 17.96 -14.08 5.80
N VAL A 253 17.84 -15.18 5.05
CA VAL A 253 17.30 -16.46 5.50
C VAL A 253 18.19 -17.61 5.03
N GLY A 254 18.15 -18.73 5.75
CA GLY A 254 18.75 -19.99 5.32
C GLY A 254 17.94 -20.69 4.21
N PRO A 255 18.36 -21.90 3.80
CA PRO A 255 17.68 -22.67 2.75
C PRO A 255 16.25 -23.07 3.13
N THR A 256 15.97 -23.25 4.42
CA THR A 256 14.67 -23.56 5.00
C THR A 256 14.30 -22.57 6.09
N CYS A 257 13.00 -22.47 6.38
CA CYS A 257 12.48 -21.64 7.46
C CYS A 257 12.96 -22.16 8.81
N GLU A 258 13.56 -21.28 9.61
CA GLU A 258 14.11 -21.62 10.92
C GLU A 258 13.05 -22.15 11.90
N PHE A 259 11.78 -21.75 11.74
CA PHE A 259 10.69 -22.10 12.67
C PHE A 259 10.01 -23.43 12.33
N CYS A 260 9.81 -23.71 11.05
CA CYS A 260 8.98 -24.82 10.61
C CYS A 260 9.63 -25.72 9.56
N GLN A 261 10.88 -25.43 9.18
CA GLN A 261 11.70 -26.20 8.23
C GLN A 261 11.11 -26.35 6.82
N GLN A 262 10.11 -25.53 6.48
CA GLN A 262 9.54 -25.47 5.13
C GLN A 262 10.31 -24.51 4.23
N ARG A 263 10.14 -24.65 2.91
CA ARG A 263 10.80 -23.79 1.91
C ARG A 263 10.26 -22.35 1.91
N HIS A 264 11.06 -21.44 1.36
CA HIS A 264 10.65 -20.07 1.09
C HIS A 264 10.22 -19.91 -0.37
N GLN A 265 9.17 -19.13 -0.61
CA GLN A 265 8.89 -18.50 -1.90
C GLN A 265 9.50 -17.12 -1.93
N LEU A 266 9.99 -16.72 -3.11
CA LEU A 266 10.54 -15.38 -3.35
C LEU A 266 9.50 -14.53 -4.07
N GLY A 267 9.20 -13.35 -3.51
CA GLY A 267 8.30 -12.35 -4.08
C GLY A 267 8.97 -10.99 -4.23
N GLY A 268 8.25 -10.06 -4.88
CA GLY A 268 8.72 -8.73 -5.19
C GLY A 268 9.48 -8.65 -6.54
N PRO A 269 10.26 -7.58 -6.78
CA PRO A 269 10.49 -6.46 -5.87
C PRO A 269 9.21 -5.70 -5.52
N MET A 270 9.16 -5.13 -4.33
CA MET A 270 8.06 -4.28 -3.89
C MET A 270 8.58 -3.06 -3.13
N TRP A 271 7.78 -2.00 -3.08
CA TRP A 271 8.08 -0.81 -2.29
C TRP A 271 8.16 -1.14 -0.80
N ALA A 272 9.29 -0.86 -0.18
CA ALA A 272 9.57 -1.18 1.22
C ALA A 272 9.61 0.04 2.15
N GLU A 273 9.43 1.24 1.60
CA GLU A 273 9.26 2.48 2.37
C GLU A 273 7.79 2.69 2.82
N PRO A 274 7.49 3.73 3.61
CA PRO A 274 6.13 4.06 4.01
C PRO A 274 5.16 4.20 2.82
N LEU A 275 3.92 3.76 3.06
CA LEU A 275 2.83 3.82 2.09
C LEU A 275 2.09 5.16 2.07
N HIS A 276 2.29 5.97 3.11
CA HIS A 276 1.52 7.18 3.40
C HIS A 276 2.46 8.28 3.89
N ASP A 277 2.07 9.52 3.63
CA ASP A 277 2.59 10.72 4.29
C ASP A 277 1.64 11.07 5.45
N PRO A 278 2.05 10.93 6.72
CA PRO A 278 1.20 11.18 7.88
C PRO A 278 0.59 12.59 7.88
N ALA A 279 1.35 13.63 7.52
CA ALA A 279 0.82 14.98 7.50
C ALA A 279 -0.18 15.19 6.36
N PHE A 280 0.01 14.51 5.23
CA PHE A 280 -1.02 14.52 4.20
C PHE A 280 -2.32 13.89 4.70
N VAL A 281 -2.25 12.74 5.37
CA VAL A 281 -3.43 12.05 5.92
C VAL A 281 -4.12 12.90 6.98
N GLU A 282 -3.37 13.54 7.88
CA GLU A 282 -3.90 14.45 8.89
C GLU A 282 -4.61 15.66 8.26
N ARG A 283 -4.03 16.26 7.21
CA ARG A 283 -4.69 17.35 6.47
C ARG A 283 -5.99 16.89 5.79
N VAL A 284 -6.03 15.68 5.25
CA VAL A 284 -7.28 15.12 4.68
C VAL A 284 -8.34 14.91 5.76
N LEU A 285 -7.95 14.38 6.93
CA LEU A 285 -8.85 14.22 8.08
C LEU A 285 -9.38 15.58 8.58
N ALA A 286 -8.52 16.58 8.69
CA ALA A 286 -8.91 17.94 9.08
C ALA A 286 -9.87 18.57 8.05
N ALA A 287 -9.60 18.37 6.76
CA ALA A 287 -10.48 18.85 5.69
C ALA A 287 -11.88 18.21 5.76
N LEU A 288 -11.99 16.91 6.04
CA LEU A 288 -13.28 16.24 6.26
C LEU A 288 -14.03 16.87 7.44
N GLN A 289 -13.35 17.03 8.59
CA GLN A 289 -13.96 17.62 9.79
C GLN A 289 -14.42 19.07 9.59
N SER A 290 -13.72 19.84 8.75
CA SER A 290 -14.10 21.23 8.43
C SER A 290 -15.29 21.35 7.48
N SER A 291 -15.72 20.26 6.84
CA SER A 291 -16.80 20.24 5.85
C SER A 291 -17.78 19.09 6.12
N PRO A 292 -18.41 19.03 7.31
CA PRO A 292 -19.27 17.92 7.69
C PRO A 292 -20.49 17.82 6.77
N GLY A 293 -20.85 16.60 6.37
CA GLY A 293 -22.00 16.32 5.50
C GLY A 293 -21.76 16.59 4.02
N ARG A 294 -20.57 17.10 3.65
CA ARG A 294 -20.22 17.35 2.24
C ARG A 294 -20.16 16.08 1.40
N PHE A 295 -19.77 14.96 2.01
CA PHE A 295 -19.65 13.68 1.32
C PHE A 295 -20.50 12.62 2.00
N GLN A 296 -21.35 11.93 1.23
CA GLN A 296 -22.17 10.83 1.75
C GLN A 296 -21.33 9.68 2.34
N THR A 297 -20.07 9.55 1.91
CA THR A 297 -19.13 8.51 2.37
C THR A 297 -18.17 9.01 3.46
N GLU A 298 -18.43 10.16 4.08
CA GLU A 298 -17.55 10.78 5.07
C GLU A 298 -17.17 9.85 6.23
N GLU A 299 -18.14 9.17 6.85
CA GLU A 299 -17.87 8.25 7.97
C GLU A 299 -16.93 7.10 7.57
N ARG A 300 -17.07 6.61 6.34
CA ARG A 300 -16.20 5.56 5.77
C ARG A 300 -14.79 6.11 5.55
N MET A 301 -14.66 7.32 5.01
CA MET A 301 -13.35 7.97 4.82
C MET A 301 -12.67 8.23 6.16
N GLN A 302 -13.39 8.78 7.14
CA GLN A 302 -12.87 9.04 8.47
C GLN A 302 -12.42 7.75 9.16
N GLY A 303 -13.23 6.69 9.11
CA GLY A 303 -12.88 5.39 9.69
C GLY A 303 -11.63 4.79 9.07
N MET A 304 -11.53 4.76 7.74
CA MET A 304 -10.37 4.24 7.01
C MET A 304 -9.10 5.05 7.31
N LEU A 305 -9.16 6.39 7.16
CA LEU A 305 -8.02 7.27 7.39
C LEU A 305 -7.55 7.23 8.85
N SER A 306 -8.45 7.03 9.81
CA SER A 306 -8.07 6.85 11.22
C SER A 306 -7.29 5.55 11.45
N VAL A 307 -7.56 4.47 10.70
CA VAL A 307 -6.73 3.27 10.78
C VAL A 307 -5.35 3.53 10.19
N VAL A 308 -5.31 4.23 9.06
CA VAL A 308 -4.06 4.62 8.38
C VAL A 308 -3.16 5.45 9.31
N THR A 309 -3.70 6.41 10.06
CA THR A 309 -2.93 7.21 11.02
C THR A 309 -2.40 6.40 12.20
N GLU A 310 -3.07 5.31 12.57
CA GLU A 310 -2.66 4.43 13.67
C GLU A 310 -1.69 3.32 13.23
N GLU A 311 -1.45 3.19 11.93
CA GLU A 311 -0.68 2.10 11.33
C GLU A 311 0.84 2.34 11.41
N LEU A 312 1.62 1.30 11.73
CA LEU A 312 3.08 1.36 11.67
C LEU A 312 3.53 1.46 10.21
N GLY A 313 3.85 2.68 9.77
CA GLY A 313 4.29 2.97 8.40
C GLY A 313 5.68 2.42 8.05
N ASP A 314 6.54 2.23 9.05
CA ASP A 314 7.91 1.72 8.92
C ASP A 314 8.00 0.18 8.97
N VAL A 315 6.88 -0.50 9.20
CA VAL A 315 6.78 -1.97 9.22
C VAL A 315 6.02 -2.45 7.99
N PRO A 316 6.72 -3.02 6.99
CA PRO A 316 6.06 -3.57 5.82
C PRO A 316 5.39 -4.92 6.10
N LEU A 317 4.22 -5.10 5.49
CA LEU A 317 3.40 -6.31 5.59
C LEU A 317 2.86 -6.54 7.00
N TYR A 318 2.05 -7.58 7.17
CA TYR A 318 1.39 -7.91 8.42
C TYR A 318 1.22 -9.42 8.57
N TYR A 319 0.91 -9.82 9.81
CA TYR A 319 0.43 -11.16 10.14
C TYR A 319 -1.06 -11.11 10.44
N THR A 320 -1.77 -12.23 10.30
CA THR A 320 -3.16 -12.33 10.76
C THR A 320 -3.26 -13.36 11.88
N LEU A 321 -4.04 -13.05 12.92
CA LEU A 321 -4.18 -13.91 14.10
C LEU A 321 -4.77 -15.28 13.74
N ASP A 322 -5.71 -15.31 12.79
CA ASP A 322 -6.29 -16.55 12.27
C ASP A 322 -5.22 -17.43 11.63
N SER A 323 -4.31 -16.86 10.85
CA SER A 323 -3.25 -17.62 10.17
C SER A 323 -2.20 -18.13 11.15
N LEU A 324 -1.82 -17.33 12.15
CA LEU A 324 -0.89 -17.77 13.19
C LEU A 324 -1.50 -18.93 13.99
N SER A 325 -2.76 -18.80 14.40
CA SER A 325 -3.46 -19.81 15.20
C SER A 325 -3.74 -21.08 14.40
N SER A 326 -4.14 -20.95 13.13
CA SER A 326 -4.36 -22.09 12.23
C SER A 326 -3.08 -22.86 11.95
N THR A 327 -1.93 -22.19 11.88
CA THR A 327 -0.64 -22.83 11.63
C THR A 327 -0.26 -23.81 12.72
N ILE A 328 -0.60 -23.53 13.98
CA ILE A 328 -0.30 -24.38 15.14
C ILE A 328 -1.52 -25.11 15.70
N HIS A 329 -2.67 -25.03 15.00
CA HIS A 329 -3.94 -25.65 15.38
C HIS A 329 -4.44 -25.28 16.80
N CYS A 330 -4.23 -24.04 17.24
CA CYS A 330 -4.76 -23.54 18.51
C CYS A 330 -6.03 -22.70 18.34
N ASN A 331 -6.73 -22.45 19.44
CA ASN A 331 -7.75 -21.41 19.48
C ASN A 331 -7.11 -20.02 19.29
N THR A 332 -7.84 -19.10 18.68
CA THR A 332 -7.32 -17.77 18.37
C THR A 332 -7.39 -16.85 19.61
N PRO A 333 -6.28 -16.23 20.05
CA PRO A 333 -6.34 -15.20 21.08
C PRO A 333 -7.17 -14.01 20.59
N SER A 334 -7.84 -13.29 21.50
CA SER A 334 -8.49 -12.05 21.08
C SER A 334 -7.46 -11.03 20.59
N LEU A 335 -7.90 -10.14 19.70
CA LEU A 335 -7.03 -9.09 19.13
C LEU A 335 -6.35 -8.25 20.22
N LEU A 336 -7.06 -7.93 21.30
CA LEU A 336 -6.51 -7.13 22.40
C LEU A 336 -5.53 -7.93 23.26
N GLN A 337 -5.77 -9.22 23.49
CA GLN A 337 -4.81 -10.08 24.22
C GLN A 337 -3.50 -10.21 23.45
N PHE A 338 -3.57 -10.49 22.14
CA PHE A 338 -2.36 -10.64 21.33
C PHE A 338 -1.58 -9.32 21.22
N ARG A 339 -2.27 -8.19 21.05
CA ARG A 339 -1.65 -6.85 21.09
C ARG A 339 -1.02 -6.55 22.44
N SER A 340 -1.69 -6.91 23.54
CA SER A 340 -1.15 -6.70 24.89
C SER A 340 0.12 -7.53 25.11
N ALA A 341 0.17 -8.76 24.60
CA ALA A 341 1.37 -9.60 24.67
C ALA A 341 2.57 -8.98 23.92
N LEU A 342 2.35 -8.43 22.73
CA LEU A 342 3.40 -7.72 21.99
C LEU A 342 3.89 -6.47 22.73
N LEU A 343 2.96 -5.69 23.30
CA LEU A 343 3.29 -4.46 24.05
C LEU A 343 4.02 -4.76 25.35
N HIS A 344 3.63 -5.80 26.10
CA HIS A 344 4.35 -6.25 27.29
C HIS A 344 5.75 -6.79 26.95
N ALA A 345 5.92 -7.38 25.76
CA ALA A 345 7.22 -7.80 25.25
C ALA A 345 8.09 -6.64 24.74
N GLY A 346 7.61 -5.39 24.81
CA GLY A 346 8.37 -4.19 24.44
C GLY A 346 8.35 -3.84 22.95
N TYR A 347 7.45 -4.44 22.17
CA TYR A 347 7.33 -4.21 20.73
C TYR A 347 6.18 -3.28 20.39
N ARG A 348 6.33 -2.52 19.31
CA ARG A 348 5.26 -1.69 18.77
C ARG A 348 4.25 -2.56 18.05
N VAL A 349 2.98 -2.16 18.08
CA VAL A 349 1.93 -2.91 17.41
C VAL A 349 0.80 -2.02 16.89
N SER A 350 0.48 -2.14 15.61
CA SER A 350 -0.71 -1.53 15.00
C SER A 350 -1.60 -2.59 14.35
N LEU A 351 -2.78 -2.15 13.94
CA LEU A 351 -3.60 -2.87 12.97
C LEU A 351 -3.20 -2.43 11.57
N SER A 352 -3.77 -3.05 10.54
CA SER A 352 -3.62 -2.58 9.16
C SER A 352 -4.98 -2.25 8.55
N HIS A 353 -5.04 -1.16 7.79
CA HIS A 353 -6.24 -0.80 7.02
C HIS A 353 -6.54 -1.82 5.90
N ALA A 354 -5.54 -2.59 5.45
CA ALA A 354 -5.68 -3.55 4.37
C ALA A 354 -6.38 -4.87 4.77
N CYS A 355 -6.49 -5.16 6.08
CA CYS A 355 -7.12 -6.39 6.56
C CYS A 355 -7.59 -6.28 8.03
N LYS A 356 -8.85 -6.67 8.31
CA LYS A 356 -9.53 -6.50 9.61
C LYS A 356 -8.81 -7.13 10.81
N ASN A 357 -8.24 -8.32 10.64
CA ASN A 357 -7.57 -9.08 11.70
C ASN A 357 -6.04 -9.05 11.58
N ALA A 358 -5.52 -8.09 10.82
CA ALA A 358 -4.08 -7.91 10.64
C ALA A 358 -3.44 -7.22 11.83
N VAL A 359 -2.22 -7.66 12.14
CA VAL A 359 -1.33 -7.03 13.10
C VAL A 359 0.00 -6.76 12.43
N LYS A 360 0.44 -5.51 12.54
CA LYS A 360 1.80 -5.06 12.22
C LYS A 360 2.58 -4.89 13.50
N THR A 361 3.83 -5.30 13.50
CA THR A 361 4.72 -5.19 14.65
C THR A 361 6.17 -5.20 14.19
N ASP A 362 7.03 -4.52 14.93
CA ASP A 362 8.48 -4.59 14.77
C ASP A 362 9.09 -5.77 15.55
N ALA A 363 8.26 -6.60 16.18
CA ALA A 363 8.68 -7.87 16.76
C ALA A 363 9.26 -8.81 15.69
N PRO A 364 10.46 -9.37 15.92
CA PRO A 364 10.99 -10.42 15.06
C PRO A 364 10.04 -11.62 15.00
N PRO A 365 10.02 -12.41 13.91
CA PRO A 365 9.17 -13.59 13.81
C PRO A 365 9.35 -14.59 14.95
N ALA A 366 10.55 -14.71 15.52
CA ALA A 366 10.81 -15.55 16.69
C ALA A 366 9.94 -15.17 17.90
N VAL A 367 9.76 -13.87 18.15
CA VAL A 367 8.90 -13.36 19.23
C VAL A 367 7.44 -13.67 18.97
N LEU A 368 6.98 -13.54 17.72
CA LEU A 368 5.61 -13.92 17.36
C LEU A 368 5.34 -15.39 17.66
N TRP A 369 6.27 -16.28 17.30
CA TRP A 369 6.14 -17.70 17.60
C TRP A 369 6.27 -18.01 19.09
N ASP A 370 7.10 -17.30 19.85
CA ASP A 370 7.16 -17.44 21.31
C ASP A 370 5.84 -17.04 21.98
N ILE A 371 5.23 -15.93 21.58
CA ILE A 371 3.90 -15.53 22.07
C ILE A 371 2.88 -16.63 21.76
N MET A 372 2.87 -17.16 20.53
CA MET A 372 1.95 -18.24 20.16
C MET A 372 2.23 -19.55 20.90
N ARG A 373 3.48 -19.88 21.21
CA ARG A 373 3.86 -21.03 22.06
C ARG A 373 3.38 -20.86 23.49
N CYS A 374 3.55 -19.67 24.09
CA CYS A 374 2.99 -19.35 25.41
C CYS A 374 1.47 -19.48 25.40
N TRP A 375 0.80 -19.00 24.35
CA TRP A 375 -0.65 -19.14 24.20
C TRP A 375 -1.08 -20.61 24.15
N ALA A 376 -0.38 -21.44 23.37
CA ALA A 376 -0.65 -22.88 23.25
C ALA A 376 -0.36 -23.68 24.53
N LYS A 377 0.48 -23.17 25.45
CA LYS A 377 0.65 -23.75 26.78
C LYS A 377 -0.57 -23.50 27.69
N ILE A 378 -1.15 -22.30 27.60
CA ILE A 378 -2.37 -21.93 28.35
C ILE A 378 -3.60 -22.62 27.74
N HIS A 379 -3.61 -22.80 26.42
CA HIS A 379 -4.69 -23.44 25.67
C HIS A 379 -4.15 -24.64 24.87
N PRO A 380 -4.05 -25.83 25.50
CA PRO A 380 -3.37 -26.99 24.94
C PRO A 380 -3.92 -27.44 23.58
N VAL A 381 -2.99 -27.66 22.65
CA VAL A 381 -3.27 -28.29 21.34
C VAL A 381 -3.09 -29.81 21.45
N LYS A 382 -3.93 -30.57 20.75
CA LYS A 382 -3.84 -32.04 20.66
C LYS A 382 -2.62 -32.47 19.82
N ARG A 383 -1.44 -32.55 20.45
CA ARG A 383 -0.16 -32.82 19.79
C ARG A 383 -0.12 -34.17 19.06
N GLU A 384 -0.83 -35.15 19.58
CA GLU A 384 -0.95 -36.50 19.02
C GLU A 384 -1.60 -36.55 17.64
N ARG A 385 -2.30 -35.48 17.23
CA ARG A 385 -2.94 -35.36 15.91
C ARG A 385 -2.06 -34.66 14.87
N LEU A 386 -0.89 -34.17 15.27
CA LEU A 386 0.01 -33.42 14.40
C LEU A 386 1.02 -34.36 13.75
N ALA A 387 1.13 -34.30 12.42
CA ALA A 387 2.23 -34.98 11.73
C ALA A 387 3.57 -34.39 12.18
N GLU A 388 4.59 -35.22 12.36
CA GLU A 388 5.92 -34.79 12.83
C GLU A 388 6.59 -33.77 11.90
N THR A 389 6.32 -33.86 10.59
CA THR A 389 6.81 -32.93 9.57
C THR A 389 5.95 -31.67 9.41
N SER A 390 4.82 -31.57 10.13
CA SER A 390 3.93 -30.43 10.04
C SER A 390 4.57 -29.16 10.63
N PRO A 391 4.22 -27.97 10.11
CA PRO A 391 4.67 -26.71 10.69
C PRO A 391 4.33 -26.59 12.18
N ALA A 392 3.13 -27.02 12.57
CA ALA A 392 2.65 -27.02 13.94
C ALA A 392 3.58 -27.80 14.88
N SER A 393 3.90 -29.05 14.52
CA SER A 393 4.75 -29.92 15.34
C SER A 393 6.14 -29.31 15.53
N ARG A 394 6.75 -28.82 14.45
CA ARG A 394 8.07 -28.17 14.50
C ARG A 394 8.07 -26.92 15.37
N ILE A 395 7.07 -26.04 15.21
CA ILE A 395 6.99 -24.81 15.99
C ILE A 395 6.78 -25.09 17.49
N LEU A 396 5.86 -26.02 17.82
CA LEU A 396 5.49 -26.35 19.20
C LEU A 396 6.50 -27.26 19.92
N SER A 397 7.45 -27.85 19.20
CA SER A 397 8.55 -28.63 19.77
C SER A 397 9.63 -27.78 20.44
N VAL A 398 9.66 -26.48 20.14
CA VAL A 398 10.61 -25.52 20.70
C VAL A 398 9.99 -24.82 21.89
N GLU A 399 10.73 -24.76 23.00
CA GLU A 399 10.33 -24.01 24.19
C GLU A 399 10.45 -22.49 23.96
N PRO A 400 9.46 -21.68 24.37
CA PRO A 400 9.50 -20.24 24.19
C PRO A 400 10.60 -19.61 25.04
N THR A 401 11.41 -18.74 24.43
CA THR A 401 12.45 -17.97 25.13
C THR A 401 11.87 -16.77 25.87
N LEU A 402 10.82 -16.17 25.31
CA LEU A 402 10.03 -15.11 25.92
C LEU A 402 8.82 -15.69 26.67
N GLN A 403 8.56 -15.22 27.90
CA GLN A 403 7.30 -15.47 28.59
C GLN A 403 6.29 -14.37 28.28
N ALA A 404 5.26 -14.69 27.48
CA ALA A 404 4.26 -13.72 27.05
C ALA A 404 3.18 -13.46 28.12
N SER A 405 2.88 -12.19 28.38
CA SER A 405 1.76 -11.77 29.23
C SER A 405 0.54 -11.39 28.39
N PHE A 406 -0.59 -12.07 28.59
CA PHE A 406 -1.85 -11.76 27.88
C PHE A 406 -2.79 -10.83 28.66
N THR A 407 -2.33 -10.29 29.79
CA THR A 407 -3.07 -9.32 30.59
C THR A 407 -3.33 -8.06 29.77
N LEU A 408 -4.60 -7.67 29.66
CA LEU A 408 -5.01 -6.55 28.82
C LEU A 408 -4.33 -5.25 29.26
N ARG A 409 -3.80 -4.52 28.27
CA ARG A 409 -3.29 -3.15 28.46
C ARG A 409 -4.26 -2.14 27.88
N ASP A 410 -4.31 -0.95 28.48
CA ASP A 410 -5.20 0.13 28.03
C ASP A 410 -4.81 0.70 26.65
N ASP A 411 -3.51 0.70 26.34
CA ASP A 411 -2.94 1.12 25.05
C ASP A 411 -3.07 0.04 23.96
N ALA A 412 -3.52 -1.16 24.30
CA ALA A 412 -3.77 -2.22 23.31
C ALA A 412 -5.00 -1.94 22.44
N ASN A 413 -5.99 -1.17 22.90
CA ASN A 413 -7.18 -0.86 22.11
C ASN A 413 -7.02 0.49 21.36
N PRO A 414 -6.89 0.49 20.02
CA PRO A 414 -6.66 1.72 19.26
C PRO A 414 -7.79 2.74 19.40
N SER A 415 -7.46 4.03 19.24
CA SER A 415 -8.40 5.13 19.46
C SER A 415 -9.62 5.06 18.53
N SER A 416 -9.39 4.73 17.26
CA SER A 416 -10.41 4.57 16.22
C SER A 416 -11.41 3.48 16.58
N ARG A 417 -10.94 2.40 17.23
CA ARG A 417 -11.78 1.30 17.71
C ARG A 417 -12.54 1.68 18.97
N LYS A 418 -11.89 2.35 19.94
CA LYS A 418 -12.54 2.87 21.15
C LYS A 418 -13.70 3.82 20.80
N ARG A 419 -13.53 4.63 19.76
CA ARG A 419 -14.52 5.58 19.25
C ARG A 419 -15.60 4.96 18.35
N GLY A 420 -15.54 3.66 18.06
CA GLY A 420 -16.54 2.99 17.21
C GLY A 420 -16.57 3.44 15.75
N LEU A 421 -15.45 3.95 15.21
CA LEU A 421 -15.42 4.44 13.82
C LEU A 421 -15.63 3.30 12.81
N LYS A 422 -16.22 3.62 11.64
CA LYS A 422 -16.45 2.66 10.53
C LYS A 422 -15.16 2.29 9.80
N ARG A 423 -14.32 1.48 10.45
CA ARG A 423 -12.98 1.10 9.98
C ARG A 423 -12.99 0.12 8.80
N PHE A 424 -13.92 -0.84 8.82
CA PHE A 424 -14.08 -1.87 7.80
C PHE A 424 -15.57 -1.94 7.44
N PRO A 425 -16.05 -1.06 6.55
CA PRO A 425 -17.46 -1.05 6.16
C PRO A 425 -17.82 -2.36 5.43
N GLU A 426 -19.01 -2.85 5.71
CA GLU A 426 -19.56 -3.99 4.97
C GLU A 426 -20.06 -3.55 3.61
N ASN A 427 -20.07 -4.49 2.67
CA ASN A 427 -20.59 -4.22 1.34
C ASN A 427 -22.10 -3.92 1.42
N PRO A 428 -22.62 -2.93 0.67
CA PRO A 428 -24.03 -2.53 0.74
C PRO A 428 -25.02 -3.65 0.38
N GLU A 429 -24.63 -4.57 -0.52
CA GLU A 429 -25.52 -5.61 -1.06
C GLU A 429 -24.83 -6.98 -1.14
N ALA A 430 -25.63 -8.05 -1.12
CA ALA A 430 -25.18 -9.37 -1.51
C ALA A 430 -24.74 -9.34 -3.00
N PHE A 431 -23.58 -9.91 -3.31
CA PHE A 431 -22.97 -9.88 -4.66
C PHE A 431 -22.45 -8.52 -5.14
N TRP A 432 -22.25 -7.57 -4.22
CA TRP A 432 -21.56 -6.31 -4.51
C TRP A 432 -20.12 -6.56 -4.97
N GLY A 433 -19.72 -5.94 -6.08
CA GLY A 433 -18.37 -6.04 -6.65
C GLY A 433 -18.31 -6.53 -8.10
N PRO A 434 -17.12 -6.51 -8.73
CA PRO A 434 -16.95 -6.97 -10.10
C PRO A 434 -17.25 -8.46 -10.21
N LYS A 435 -18.24 -8.80 -11.05
CA LYS A 435 -18.62 -10.20 -11.34
C LYS A 435 -17.54 -10.87 -12.20
N ALA A 436 -17.39 -12.19 -12.05
CA ALA A 436 -16.54 -12.97 -12.94
C ALA A 436 -16.91 -12.70 -14.41
N ARG A 437 -15.90 -12.59 -15.28
CA ARG A 437 -16.11 -12.46 -16.72
C ARG A 437 -17.06 -13.56 -17.19
N ALA A 438 -18.11 -13.20 -17.91
CA ALA A 438 -19.03 -14.17 -18.49
C ALA A 438 -18.21 -15.20 -19.28
N LYS A 439 -18.43 -16.50 -19.02
CA LYS A 439 -17.84 -17.55 -19.84
C LYS A 439 -18.38 -17.36 -21.26
N ALA A 440 -17.51 -17.36 -22.25
CA ALA A 440 -17.94 -17.41 -23.64
C ALA A 440 -18.76 -18.70 -23.80
N GLY A 441 -20.05 -18.55 -24.08
CA GLY A 441 -20.94 -19.64 -24.42
C GLY A 441 -20.70 -20.14 -25.83
#